data_AF-R6VLY0-F1
#
_entry.id   AF-R6VLY0-F1
#
_cell.length_a   1.000
_cell.length_b   1.000
_cell.length_c   1.000
_cell.angle_alpha   90.00
_cell.angle_beta   90.00
_cell.angle_gamma   90.00
#
_symmetry.space_group_name_H-M   'P 1'
#
loop_
_entity.id
_entity.type
_entity.pdbx_description
1 polymer ?
#
loop_
_entity_poly.entity_id
_entity_poly.type
_entity_poly.pdbx_seq_one_letter_code
_entity_poly.pdbx_strand_id
1 'polypeptide(L)'
;MKRKLLLFFCVLSCVLMVSGCSLVRGNENFDKKTLEQQTDSFLNNWFSFDFDSTIATYKDQMDETTLAQYKLYAKQKKQYKGLKKKIKTEYTITTDSATVTETILCESGDKLLASLTFDKDGQIQTDDSGNYSFKFDEYKTLGQKMQKAGLNTIMSMSIVFLVLIFISLLISCFKFIGLIGKGKADKSPVAVAAAPAAPVSEPEDLTDDLELVAVITAAIAAASETESADGLVVRSIIRR
;
A
#
# COMPACT_ATOMS: atom_id res chain seq x y z
N MET A 1 14.34 -30.53 -26.42
CA MET A 1 13.60 -29.29 -26.71
C MET A 1 12.34 -29.10 -25.86
N LYS A 2 11.54 -30.15 -25.60
CA LYS A 2 10.31 -30.08 -24.80
C LYS A 2 10.46 -29.49 -23.38
N ARG A 3 11.54 -29.83 -22.65
CA ARG A 3 11.79 -29.30 -21.28
C ARG A 3 12.13 -27.79 -21.24
N LYS A 4 12.84 -27.27 -22.25
CA LYS A 4 13.17 -25.84 -22.35
C LYS A 4 11.96 -25.00 -22.77
N LEU A 5 11.08 -25.57 -23.62
CA LEU A 5 9.82 -24.94 -24.01
C LEU A 5 8.82 -24.86 -22.83
N LEU A 6 8.78 -25.90 -22.00
CA LEU A 6 7.90 -25.97 -20.82
C LEU A 6 8.33 -24.98 -19.72
N LEU A 7 9.64 -24.80 -19.51
CA LEU A 7 10.16 -23.75 -18.64
C LEU A 7 9.87 -22.34 -19.17
N PHE A 8 9.98 -22.12 -20.49
CA PHE A 8 9.63 -20.84 -21.11
C PHE A 8 8.15 -20.50 -20.91
N PHE A 9 7.26 -21.48 -21.04
CA PHE A 9 5.83 -21.30 -20.81
C PHE A 9 5.49 -21.06 -19.33
N CYS A 10 6.22 -21.70 -18.43
CA CYS A 10 6.07 -21.51 -16.98
C CYS A 10 6.51 -20.10 -16.55
N VAL A 11 7.63 -19.61 -17.06
CA VAL A 11 8.09 -18.23 -16.81
C VAL A 11 7.16 -17.19 -17.45
N LEU A 12 6.65 -17.44 -18.66
CA LEU A 12 5.67 -16.56 -19.33
C LEU A 12 4.34 -16.49 -18.57
N SER A 13 3.89 -17.63 -18.03
CA SER A 13 2.71 -17.73 -17.14
C SER A 13 2.90 -16.92 -15.85
N CYS A 14 4.07 -17.00 -15.21
CA CYS A 14 4.38 -16.22 -14.01
C CYS A 14 4.39 -14.71 -14.29
N VAL A 15 4.81 -14.26 -15.48
CA VAL A 15 4.79 -12.83 -15.86
C VAL A 15 3.37 -12.33 -16.15
N LEU A 16 2.50 -13.18 -16.71
CA LEU A 16 1.11 -12.82 -17.00
C LEU A 16 0.23 -12.78 -15.74
N MET A 17 0.52 -13.61 -14.73
CA MET A 17 -0.21 -13.63 -13.45
C MET A 17 0.03 -12.39 -12.58
N VAL A 18 1.15 -11.66 -12.76
CA VAL A 18 1.43 -10.40 -12.03
C VAL A 18 0.63 -9.21 -12.57
N SER A 19 0.00 -9.33 -13.74
CA SER A 19 -0.79 -8.25 -14.36
C SER A 19 -2.29 -8.30 -14.01
N GLY A 20 -2.69 -9.14 -13.04
CA GLY A 20 -4.08 -9.56 -12.84
C GLY A 20 -4.83 -8.98 -11.63
N CYS A 21 -4.33 -7.96 -10.93
CA CYS A 21 -5.07 -7.33 -9.82
C CYS A 21 -5.36 -5.85 -10.11
N SER A 22 -6.38 -5.58 -10.91
CA SER A 22 -7.01 -4.25 -10.94
C SER A 22 -8.52 -4.32 -11.23
N LEU A 23 -9.19 -5.39 -10.82
CA LEU A 23 -10.64 -5.42 -10.72
C LEU A 23 -11.06 -4.70 -9.43
N VAL A 24 -10.77 -3.41 -9.37
CA VAL A 24 -11.44 -2.52 -8.41
C VAL A 24 -12.86 -2.39 -8.92
N ARG A 25 -13.81 -2.93 -8.15
CA ARG A 25 -15.24 -2.74 -8.37
C ARG A 25 -15.48 -1.23 -8.35
N GLY A 26 -15.81 -0.65 -9.51
CA GLY A 26 -15.91 0.80 -9.64
C GLY A 26 -16.97 1.34 -8.69
N ASN A 27 -16.56 2.25 -7.80
CA ASN A 27 -17.49 3.03 -7.00
C ASN A 27 -18.14 4.07 -7.92
N GLU A 28 -19.48 4.15 -7.94
CA GLU A 28 -20.24 5.09 -8.78
C GLU A 28 -19.91 6.56 -8.45
N ASN A 29 -19.46 6.84 -7.23
CA ASN A 29 -19.03 8.17 -6.80
C ASN A 29 -17.69 8.61 -7.44
N PHE A 30 -16.93 7.69 -8.04
CA PHE A 30 -15.61 7.97 -8.64
C PHE A 30 -15.69 8.19 -10.15
N ASP A 31 -16.50 9.16 -10.57
CA ASP A 31 -16.44 9.65 -11.93
C ASP A 31 -15.15 10.44 -12.15
N LYS A 32 -14.29 9.93 -13.05
CA LYS A 32 -12.97 10.53 -13.33
C LYS A 32 -13.06 12.01 -13.71
N LYS A 33 -14.06 12.39 -14.51
CA LYS A 33 -14.21 13.76 -14.99
C LYS A 33 -14.62 14.69 -13.85
N THR A 34 -15.51 14.24 -12.96
CA THR A 34 -15.90 14.98 -11.75
C THR A 34 -14.70 15.16 -10.83
N LEU A 35 -13.94 14.10 -10.55
CA LEU A 35 -12.77 14.16 -9.69
C LEU A 35 -11.67 15.07 -10.26
N GLU A 36 -11.47 15.04 -11.58
CA GLU A 36 -10.56 15.95 -12.27
C GLU A 36 -11.01 17.40 -12.13
N GLN A 37 -12.29 17.70 -12.35
CA GLN A 37 -12.84 19.04 -12.20
C GLN A 37 -12.75 19.57 -10.77
N GLN A 38 -13.00 18.72 -9.77
CA GLN A 38 -12.83 19.06 -8.36
C GLN A 38 -11.36 19.34 -8.04
N THR A 39 -10.44 18.51 -8.56
CA THR A 39 -8.99 18.69 -8.36
C THR A 39 -8.49 19.98 -9.03
N ASP A 40 -8.89 20.24 -10.27
CA ASP A 40 -8.57 21.48 -10.99
C ASP A 40 -9.07 22.70 -10.21
N SER A 41 -10.31 22.65 -9.70
CA SER A 41 -10.90 23.74 -8.91
C SER A 41 -10.16 23.94 -7.60
N PHE A 42 -9.82 22.85 -6.91
CA PHE A 42 -9.04 22.87 -5.68
C PHE A 42 -7.66 23.50 -5.91
N LEU A 43 -6.93 23.09 -6.96
CA LEU A 43 -5.61 23.63 -7.28
C LEU A 43 -5.67 25.11 -7.62
N ASN A 44 -6.63 25.54 -8.44
CA ASN A 44 -6.80 26.97 -8.76
C ASN A 44 -7.08 27.79 -7.51
N ASN A 45 -7.93 27.30 -6.61
CA ASN A 45 -8.21 27.94 -5.33
C ASN A 45 -6.96 27.96 -4.44
N TRP A 46 -6.23 26.84 -4.34
CA TRP A 46 -5.00 26.74 -3.55
C TRP A 46 -3.93 27.74 -4.03
N PHE A 47 -3.69 27.83 -5.34
CA PHE A 47 -2.73 28.80 -5.90
C PHE A 47 -3.20 30.24 -5.72
N SER A 48 -4.51 30.49 -5.68
CA SER A 48 -5.06 31.83 -5.44
C SER A 48 -5.07 32.20 -3.95
N PHE A 49 -5.08 31.22 -3.05
CA PHE A 49 -5.24 31.41 -1.61
C PHE A 49 -4.06 32.18 -0.96
N ASP A 50 -4.36 33.18 -0.14
CA ASP A 50 -3.35 33.98 0.55
C ASP A 50 -2.96 33.37 1.91
N PHE A 51 -2.09 32.37 1.86
CA PHE A 51 -1.60 31.69 3.06
C PHE A 51 -0.88 32.64 4.03
N ASP A 52 -0.11 33.62 3.54
CA ASP A 52 0.64 34.54 4.39
C ASP A 52 -0.30 35.41 5.24
N SER A 53 -1.34 35.97 4.63
CA SER A 53 -2.36 36.77 5.33
C SER A 53 -3.17 35.95 6.33
N THR A 54 -3.58 34.73 5.95
CA THR A 54 -4.32 33.83 6.84
C THR A 54 -3.48 33.43 8.05
N ILE A 55 -2.20 33.11 7.87
CA ILE A 55 -1.29 32.82 8.98
C ILE A 55 -1.16 34.04 9.89
N ALA A 56 -0.96 35.24 9.33
CA ALA A 56 -0.80 36.45 10.13
C ALA A 56 -2.03 36.76 10.99
N THR A 57 -3.23 36.48 10.47
CA THR A 57 -4.51 36.78 11.12
C THR A 57 -4.92 35.71 12.15
N TYR A 58 -4.70 34.44 11.83
CA TYR A 58 -5.28 33.32 12.58
C TYR A 58 -4.25 32.42 13.29
N LYS A 59 -2.96 32.76 13.29
CA LYS A 59 -1.90 31.93 13.92
C LYS A 59 -2.21 31.51 15.36
N ASP A 60 -2.87 32.36 16.14
CA ASP A 60 -3.12 32.15 17.57
C ASP A 60 -4.37 31.26 17.81
N GLN A 61 -5.15 31.02 16.74
CA GLN A 61 -6.33 30.14 16.75
C GLN A 61 -6.05 28.79 16.08
N MET A 62 -4.91 28.64 15.41
CA MET A 62 -4.50 27.38 14.77
C MET A 62 -3.73 26.51 15.75
N ASP A 63 -3.95 25.20 15.69
CA ASP A 63 -3.04 24.25 16.30
C ASP A 63 -1.67 24.25 15.59
N GLU A 64 -0.67 23.69 16.25
CA GLU A 64 0.71 23.70 15.75
C GLU A 64 0.88 22.99 14.40
N THR A 65 0.10 21.92 14.16
CA THR A 65 0.19 21.12 12.93
C THR A 65 -0.40 21.86 11.74
N THR A 66 -1.57 22.47 11.91
CA THR A 66 -2.22 23.32 10.90
C THR A 66 -1.36 24.54 10.59
N LEU A 67 -0.78 25.19 11.61
CA LEU A 67 0.12 26.31 11.41
C LEU A 67 1.38 25.91 10.62
N ALA A 68 1.97 24.74 10.91
CA ALA A 68 3.13 24.23 10.19
C ALA A 68 2.79 23.93 8.72
N GLN A 69 1.63 23.34 8.45
CA GLN A 69 1.15 23.04 7.11
C GLN A 69 0.90 24.32 6.29
N TYR A 70 0.23 25.32 6.87
CA TYR A 70 0.01 26.60 6.19
C TYR A 70 1.33 27.32 5.88
N LYS A 71 2.29 27.31 6.81
CA LYS A 71 3.64 27.86 6.55
C LYS A 71 4.35 27.13 5.42
N LEU A 72 4.21 25.81 5.34
CA LEU A 72 4.75 25.00 4.26
C LEU A 72 4.10 25.35 2.93
N TYR A 73 2.77 25.52 2.89
CA TYR A 73 2.05 25.98 1.69
C TYR A 73 2.42 27.39 1.26
N ALA A 74 2.57 28.34 2.19
CA ALA A 74 3.06 29.68 1.88
C ALA A 74 4.46 29.64 1.24
N LYS A 75 5.36 28.80 1.78
CA LYS A 75 6.71 28.62 1.23
C LYS A 75 6.68 28.00 -0.18
N GLN A 76 5.88 26.96 -0.38
CA GLN A 76 5.70 26.30 -1.67
C GLN A 76 5.10 27.25 -2.71
N LYS A 77 4.06 28.01 -2.35
CA LYS A 77 3.44 29.00 -3.24
C LYS A 77 4.46 30.06 -3.69
N LYS A 78 5.32 30.55 -2.79
CA LYS A 78 6.42 31.47 -3.13
C LYS A 78 7.45 30.86 -4.08
N GLN A 79 7.78 29.58 -3.89
CA GLN A 79 8.72 28.86 -4.75
C GLN A 79 8.16 28.69 -6.17
N TYR A 80 6.89 28.28 -6.28
CA TYR A 80 6.29 27.90 -7.55
C TYR A 80 5.68 29.07 -8.33
N LYS A 81 5.41 30.20 -7.64
CA LYS A 81 4.84 31.46 -8.14
C LYS A 81 3.40 31.37 -8.65
N GLY A 82 3.05 30.28 -9.34
CA GLY A 82 1.71 30.05 -9.87
C GLY A 82 1.61 28.78 -10.69
N LEU A 83 0.37 28.41 -11.04
CA LEU A 83 0.08 27.31 -11.95
C LEU A 83 0.18 27.80 -13.39
N LYS A 84 1.10 27.26 -14.18
CA LYS A 84 1.26 27.63 -15.60
C LYS A 84 0.44 26.72 -16.52
N LYS A 85 0.55 25.40 -16.34
CA LYS A 85 -0.13 24.43 -17.20
C LYS A 85 -0.25 23.06 -16.53
N LYS A 86 -1.38 22.38 -16.73
CA LYS A 86 -1.54 20.94 -16.45
C LYS A 86 -0.93 20.08 -17.56
N ILE A 87 -0.06 19.14 -17.19
CA ILE A 87 0.64 18.24 -18.13
C ILE A 87 -0.11 16.90 -18.27
N LYS A 88 -0.45 16.28 -17.15
CA LYS A 88 -1.04 14.94 -17.12
C LYS A 88 -1.84 14.75 -15.83
N THR A 89 -2.93 14.01 -15.90
CA THR A 89 -3.69 13.56 -14.73
C THR A 89 -3.65 12.04 -14.67
N GLU A 90 -3.32 11.50 -13.50
CA GLU A 90 -3.29 10.07 -13.20
C GLU A 90 -4.29 9.77 -12.08
N TYR A 91 -4.93 8.61 -12.17
CA TYR A 91 -5.96 8.20 -11.22
C TYR A 91 -5.53 6.91 -10.54
N THR A 92 -5.52 6.91 -9.22
CA THR A 92 -5.36 5.72 -8.40
C THR A 92 -6.67 5.49 -7.66
N ILE A 93 -7.51 4.59 -8.19
CA ILE A 93 -8.81 4.28 -7.62
C ILE A 93 -8.70 2.96 -6.86
N THR A 94 -9.08 2.97 -5.59
CA THR A 94 -9.28 1.77 -4.77
C THR A 94 -10.77 1.61 -4.47
N THR A 95 -11.17 0.52 -3.82
CA THR A 95 -12.57 0.30 -3.39
C THR A 95 -13.07 1.44 -2.49
N ASP A 96 -12.15 2.02 -1.71
CA ASP A 96 -12.49 2.85 -0.56
C ASP A 96 -12.07 4.32 -0.72
N SER A 97 -11.30 4.65 -1.75
CA SER A 97 -10.77 5.99 -1.96
C SER A 97 -10.36 6.18 -3.42
N ALA A 98 -10.33 7.42 -3.88
CA ALA A 98 -9.73 7.77 -5.16
C ALA A 98 -8.64 8.82 -4.95
N THR A 99 -7.46 8.63 -5.52
CA THR A 99 -6.41 9.67 -5.52
C THR A 99 -6.19 10.15 -6.94
N VAL A 100 -6.38 11.45 -7.16
CA VAL A 100 -6.07 12.14 -8.41
C VAL A 100 -4.69 12.76 -8.26
N THR A 101 -3.77 12.41 -9.15
CA THR A 101 -2.42 12.95 -9.19
C THR A 101 -2.22 13.73 -10.48
N GLU A 102 -2.09 15.04 -10.37
CA GLU A 102 -1.88 15.94 -11.49
C GLU A 102 -0.42 16.35 -11.57
N THR A 103 0.20 16.08 -12.71
CA THR A 103 1.50 16.65 -13.05
C THR A 103 1.28 18.07 -13.56
N ILE A 104 1.78 19.05 -12.82
CA ILE A 104 1.65 20.46 -13.15
C ILE A 104 3.01 21.08 -13.49
N LEU A 105 3.01 22.03 -14.41
CA LEU A 105 4.12 22.95 -14.67
C LEU A 105 3.80 24.27 -13.98
N CYS A 106 4.71 24.73 -13.14
CA CYS A 106 4.60 26.00 -12.44
C CYS A 106 5.24 27.14 -13.24
N GLU A 107 4.90 28.37 -12.88
CA GLU A 107 5.50 29.57 -13.49
C GLU A 107 7.00 29.68 -13.24
N SER A 108 7.48 29.13 -12.11
CA SER A 108 8.93 29.00 -11.83
C SER A 108 9.67 28.14 -12.86
N GLY A 109 8.96 27.29 -13.62
CA GLY A 109 9.53 26.28 -14.51
C GLY A 109 9.61 24.89 -13.89
N ASP A 110 9.30 24.76 -12.60
CA ASP A 110 9.31 23.48 -11.89
C ASP A 110 8.13 22.60 -12.30
N LYS A 111 8.37 21.29 -12.37
CA LYS A 111 7.32 20.28 -12.51
C LYS A 111 7.05 19.65 -11.16
N LEU A 112 5.77 19.51 -10.81
CA LEU A 112 5.34 18.98 -9.52
C LEU A 112 4.23 17.95 -9.74
N LEU A 113 4.07 17.06 -8.77
CA LEU A 113 2.95 16.13 -8.66
C LEU A 113 2.04 16.64 -7.55
N ALA A 114 0.84 17.07 -7.92
CA ALA A 114 -0.18 17.49 -6.99
C ALA A 114 -1.14 16.32 -6.78
N SER A 115 -1.15 15.73 -5.58
CA SER A 115 -1.99 14.58 -5.26
C SER A 115 -3.10 15.00 -4.32
N LEU A 116 -4.34 14.74 -4.71
CA LEU A 116 -5.55 14.97 -3.93
C LEU A 116 -6.29 13.65 -3.74
N THR A 117 -6.61 13.30 -2.50
CA THR A 117 -7.31 12.07 -2.17
C THR A 117 -8.77 12.35 -1.81
N PHE A 118 -9.65 11.49 -2.29
CA PHE A 118 -11.09 11.50 -2.10
C PHE A 118 -11.50 10.24 -1.32
N ASP A 119 -12.46 10.41 -0.42
CA ASP A 119 -13.06 9.33 0.38
C ASP A 119 -14.08 8.50 -0.42
N LYS A 120 -14.72 7.52 0.23
CA LYS A 120 -15.73 6.64 -0.40
C LYS A 120 -16.92 7.39 -1.02
N ASP A 121 -17.21 8.58 -0.53
CA ASP A 121 -18.35 9.39 -0.92
C ASP A 121 -17.99 10.38 -2.05
N GLY A 122 -16.73 10.40 -2.49
CA GLY A 122 -16.25 11.32 -3.52
C GLY A 122 -15.97 12.72 -2.98
N GLN A 123 -15.89 12.88 -1.66
CA GLN A 123 -15.50 14.12 -1.00
C GLN A 123 -13.99 14.14 -0.77
N ILE A 124 -13.39 15.33 -0.66
CA ILE A 124 -11.95 15.44 -0.38
C ILE A 124 -11.69 14.88 1.02
N GLN A 125 -10.86 13.83 1.08
CA GLN A 125 -10.50 13.20 2.33
C GLN A 125 -9.78 14.21 3.22
N THR A 126 -10.13 14.20 4.50
CA THR A 126 -9.56 15.09 5.51
C THR A 126 -8.89 14.24 6.60
N ASP A 127 -7.80 14.71 7.18
CA ASP A 127 -7.19 14.06 8.35
C ASP A 127 -7.95 14.39 9.64
N ASP A 128 -7.55 13.76 10.75
CA ASP A 128 -8.17 13.96 12.06
C ASP A 128 -8.09 15.41 12.56
N SER A 129 -7.20 16.23 11.96
CA SER A 129 -7.00 17.65 12.29
C SER A 129 -7.80 18.59 11.39
N GLY A 130 -8.63 18.06 10.48
CA GLY A 130 -9.44 18.88 9.58
C GLY A 130 -8.67 19.38 8.35
N ASN A 131 -7.46 18.87 8.08
CA ASN A 131 -6.68 19.24 6.91
C ASN A 131 -6.97 18.31 5.72
N TYR A 132 -7.16 18.89 4.54
CA TYR A 132 -7.34 18.12 3.31
C TYR A 132 -6.12 17.24 3.02
N SER A 133 -6.37 15.99 2.60
CA SER A 133 -5.37 15.03 2.12
C SER A 133 -4.84 15.43 0.76
N PHE A 134 -4.03 16.49 0.78
CA PHE A 134 -3.42 17.11 -0.38
C PHE A 134 -1.91 17.19 -0.20
N LYS A 135 -1.15 16.84 -1.24
CA LYS A 135 0.32 16.84 -1.19
C LYS A 135 0.92 17.34 -2.50
N PHE A 136 2.00 18.10 -2.37
CA PHE A 136 2.90 18.41 -3.48
C PHE A 136 4.17 17.57 -3.37
N ASP A 137 4.32 16.65 -4.31
CA ASP A 137 5.52 15.85 -4.48
C ASP A 137 6.38 16.40 -5.62
N GLU A 138 7.69 16.19 -5.50
CA GLU A 138 8.64 16.53 -6.55
C GLU A 138 8.44 15.63 -7.77
N TYR A 139 8.37 16.22 -8.97
CA TYR A 139 8.24 15.44 -10.18
C TYR A 139 9.51 14.64 -10.47
N LYS A 140 9.48 13.34 -10.19
CA LYS A 140 10.54 12.41 -10.58
C LYS A 140 10.21 11.78 -11.91
N THR A 141 11.16 11.85 -12.84
CA THR A 141 11.04 11.21 -14.15
C THR A 141 10.91 9.69 -14.00
N LEU A 142 10.28 9.03 -14.98
CA LEU A 142 10.20 7.56 -15.00
C LEU A 142 11.60 6.92 -14.89
N GLY A 143 12.61 7.49 -15.54
CA GLY A 143 14.00 7.02 -15.45
C GLY A 143 14.55 7.05 -14.03
N GLN A 144 14.34 8.14 -13.28
CA GLN A 144 14.75 8.23 -11.87
C GLN A 144 13.96 7.27 -10.97
N LYS A 145 12.65 7.13 -11.21
CA LYS A 145 11.81 6.15 -10.49
C LYS A 145 12.30 4.72 -10.75
N MET A 146 12.58 4.38 -12.01
CA MET A 146 13.11 3.07 -12.41
C MET A 146 14.52 2.83 -11.89
N GLN A 147 15.39 3.85 -11.84
CA GLN A 147 16.73 3.72 -11.27
C GLN A 147 16.65 3.45 -9.76
N LYS A 148 15.80 4.17 -9.03
CA LYS A 148 15.61 3.95 -7.60
C LYS A 148 14.99 2.57 -7.32
N ALA A 149 14.00 2.16 -8.10
CA ALA A 149 13.39 0.83 -8.01
C ALA A 149 14.40 -0.28 -8.35
N GLY A 150 15.16 -0.10 -9.44
CA GLY A 150 16.18 -1.04 -9.88
C GLY A 150 17.32 -1.18 -8.87
N LEU A 151 17.73 -0.09 -8.22
CA LEU A 151 18.72 -0.15 -7.15
C LEU A 151 18.21 -1.01 -5.99
N ASN A 152 16.94 -0.85 -5.60
CA ASN A 152 16.35 -1.69 -4.55
C ASN A 152 16.27 -3.17 -4.96
N THR A 153 15.92 -3.46 -6.22
CA THR A 153 15.91 -4.83 -6.75
C THR A 153 17.30 -5.46 -6.75
N ILE A 154 18.34 -4.72 -7.15
CA ILE A 154 19.71 -5.23 -7.15
C ILE A 154 20.19 -5.44 -5.70
N MET A 155 19.87 -4.52 -4.79
CA MET A 155 20.18 -4.67 -3.37
C MET A 155 19.51 -5.92 -2.78
N SER A 156 18.22 -6.14 -3.05
CA SER A 156 17.53 -7.33 -2.52
C SER A 156 18.00 -8.63 -3.19
N MET A 157 18.21 -8.66 -4.50
CA MET A 157 18.74 -9.83 -5.22
C MET A 157 20.16 -10.19 -4.75
N SER A 158 21.03 -9.20 -4.56
CA SER A 158 22.42 -9.44 -4.15
C SER A 158 22.53 -10.01 -2.74
N ILE A 159 21.72 -9.52 -1.80
CA ILE A 159 21.67 -10.05 -0.42
C ILE A 159 21.24 -11.51 -0.42
N VAL A 160 20.18 -11.86 -1.15
CA VAL A 160 19.72 -13.26 -1.26
C VAL A 160 20.82 -14.15 -1.84
N PHE A 161 21.51 -13.67 -2.89
CA PHE A 161 22.60 -14.41 -3.52
C PHE A 161 23.79 -14.64 -2.56
N LEU A 162 24.17 -13.62 -1.78
CA LEU A 162 25.25 -13.72 -0.79
C LEU A 162 24.92 -14.70 0.33
N VAL A 163 23.68 -14.71 0.82
CA VAL A 163 23.23 -15.66 1.85
C VAL A 163 23.28 -17.10 1.32
N LEU A 164 22.85 -17.34 0.09
CA LEU A 164 22.92 -18.67 -0.53
C LEU A 164 24.36 -19.16 -0.73
N ILE A 165 25.27 -18.27 -1.13
CA ILE A 165 26.70 -18.58 -1.22
C ILE A 165 27.26 -18.92 0.16
N PHE A 166 26.91 -18.13 1.17
CA PHE A 166 27.37 -18.35 2.54
C PHE A 166 26.90 -19.70 3.11
N ILE A 167 25.63 -20.06 2.93
CA ILE A 167 25.08 -21.37 3.32
C ILE A 167 25.79 -22.51 2.57
N SER A 168 26.06 -22.31 1.28
CA SER A 168 26.80 -23.30 0.47
C SER A 168 28.22 -23.51 1.00
N LEU A 169 28.89 -22.45 1.45
CA LEU A 169 30.21 -22.55 2.07
C LEU A 169 30.15 -23.27 3.42
N LEU A 170 29.16 -22.99 4.26
CA LEU A 170 29.00 -23.70 5.54
C LEU A 170 28.80 -25.22 5.35
N ILE A 171 27.95 -25.62 4.40
CA ILE A 171 27.75 -27.04 4.05
C ILE A 171 29.05 -27.65 3.51
N SER A 172 29.81 -26.92 2.70
CA SER A 172 31.13 -27.35 2.22
C SER A 172 32.13 -27.52 3.37
N CYS A 173 32.15 -26.62 4.35
CA CYS A 173 32.99 -26.74 5.54
C CYS A 173 32.61 -27.95 6.40
N PHE A 174 31.31 -28.28 6.52
CA PHE A 174 30.88 -29.51 7.20
C PHE A 174 31.38 -30.79 6.50
N LYS A 175 31.55 -30.77 5.17
CA LYS A 175 32.16 -31.89 4.43
C LYS A 175 33.62 -32.14 4.84
N PHE A 176 34.36 -31.11 5.29
CA PHE A 176 35.72 -31.27 5.81
C PHE A 176 35.74 -31.85 7.23
N ILE A 177 34.74 -31.56 8.08
CA ILE A 177 34.56 -32.24 9.38
C ILE A 177 34.29 -33.74 9.20
N GLY A 178 33.48 -34.13 8.21
CA GLY A 178 33.21 -35.53 7.89
C GLY A 178 34.41 -36.32 7.36
N LEU A 179 35.42 -35.62 6.81
CA LEU A 179 36.64 -36.25 6.28
C LEU A 179 37.73 -36.45 7.35
N ILE A 180 37.72 -35.63 8.41
CA ILE A 180 38.67 -35.73 9.55
C ILE A 180 38.26 -36.85 10.52
N GLY A 181 37.02 -37.36 10.45
CA GLY A 181 36.52 -38.46 11.28
C GLY A 181 37.01 -39.87 10.92
N LYS A 182 37.94 -40.04 9.96
CA LYS A 182 38.45 -41.36 9.55
C LYS A 182 39.79 -41.74 10.21
N GLY A 183 40.05 -41.22 11.41
CA GLY A 183 41.24 -41.53 12.20
C GLY A 183 40.94 -41.57 13.70
N LYS A 184 40.91 -42.79 14.23
CA LYS A 184 40.80 -43.19 15.64
C LYS A 184 39.43 -43.06 16.30
N ALA A 185 38.79 -44.22 16.40
CA ALA A 185 37.79 -44.48 17.43
C ALA A 185 38.46 -44.37 18.80
N ASP A 186 37.96 -43.48 19.64
CA ASP A 186 37.95 -43.71 21.08
C ASP A 186 36.48 -43.73 21.54
N LYS A 187 36.15 -44.81 22.24
CA LYS A 187 34.80 -45.16 22.66
C LYS A 187 34.71 -44.75 24.12
N SER A 188 34.14 -43.59 24.40
CA SER A 188 33.67 -43.24 25.73
C SER A 188 32.27 -42.63 25.62
N PRO A 189 31.27 -43.12 26.39
CA PRO A 189 29.90 -42.70 26.24
C PRO A 189 29.75 -41.30 26.85
N VAL A 190 29.73 -40.28 25.99
CA VAL A 190 29.20 -38.98 26.38
C VAL A 190 27.68 -39.15 26.45
N ALA A 191 27.15 -38.92 27.65
CA ALA A 191 25.72 -38.92 27.91
C ALA A 191 25.01 -38.07 26.86
N VAL A 192 23.95 -38.64 26.28
CA VAL A 192 23.04 -37.95 25.37
C VAL A 192 22.37 -36.84 26.17
N ALA A 193 22.91 -35.62 26.09
CA ALA A 193 22.11 -34.43 26.32
C ALA A 193 21.07 -34.42 25.19
N ALA A 194 19.80 -34.50 25.59
CA ALA A 194 18.67 -34.51 24.69
C ALA A 194 18.81 -33.42 23.63
N ALA A 195 18.64 -33.83 22.37
CA ALA A 195 18.45 -32.90 21.27
C ALA A 195 17.36 -31.89 21.65
N PRO A 196 17.48 -30.60 21.31
CA PRO A 196 16.31 -29.75 21.24
C PRO A 196 15.34 -30.47 20.30
N ALA A 197 14.20 -30.88 20.85
CA ALA A 197 13.13 -31.45 20.06
C ALA A 197 12.86 -30.50 18.89
N ALA A 198 12.71 -31.05 17.69
CA ALA A 198 12.02 -30.35 16.62
C ALA A 198 10.72 -29.76 17.21
N PRO A 199 10.32 -28.54 16.86
CA PRO A 199 9.07 -27.98 17.35
C PRO A 199 7.97 -28.98 17.01
N VAL A 200 7.49 -29.64 18.06
CA VAL A 200 6.24 -30.36 18.03
C VAL A 200 5.23 -29.28 17.67
N SER A 201 4.52 -29.48 16.57
CA SER A 201 3.30 -28.73 16.30
C SER A 201 2.40 -28.90 17.51
N GLU A 202 2.40 -27.91 18.39
CA GLU A 202 1.36 -27.77 19.40
C GLU A 202 0.02 -27.85 18.67
N PRO A 203 -0.97 -28.58 19.20
CA PRO A 203 -2.32 -28.41 18.70
C PRO A 203 -2.63 -26.91 18.84
N GLU A 204 -2.96 -26.25 17.72
CA GLU A 204 -3.50 -24.90 17.75
C GLU A 204 -4.55 -24.84 18.86
N ASP A 205 -4.31 -23.97 19.83
CA ASP A 205 -5.32 -23.67 20.83
C ASP A 205 -6.37 -22.78 20.16
N LEU A 206 -7.26 -23.44 19.40
CA LEU A 206 -8.40 -22.81 18.70
C LEU A 206 -9.40 -22.18 19.68
N THR A 207 -9.14 -22.22 21.00
CA THR A 207 -9.98 -21.53 21.98
C THR A 207 -9.83 -20.01 21.89
N ASP A 208 -8.66 -19.49 21.53
CA ASP A 208 -8.45 -18.06 21.30
C ASP A 208 -9.10 -17.56 20.00
N ASP A 209 -9.24 -18.44 19.00
CA ASP A 209 -9.86 -18.11 17.72
C ASP A 209 -11.39 -18.12 17.75
N LEU A 210 -12.03 -18.64 18.82
CA LEU A 210 -13.49 -18.59 18.98
C LEU A 210 -13.99 -17.14 19.10
N GLU A 211 -13.23 -16.26 19.75
CA GLU A 211 -13.55 -14.84 19.81
C GLU A 211 -13.44 -14.18 18.43
N LEU A 212 -12.41 -14.54 17.66
CA LEU A 212 -12.22 -14.03 16.30
C LEU A 212 -13.33 -14.50 15.36
N VAL A 213 -13.70 -15.79 15.43
CA VAL A 213 -14.83 -16.36 14.67
C VAL A 213 -16.14 -15.70 15.09
N ALA A 214 -16.34 -15.40 16.38
CA ALA A 214 -17.53 -14.69 16.86
C ALA A 214 -17.59 -13.25 16.31
N VAL A 215 -16.48 -12.51 16.30
CA VAL A 215 -16.42 -11.15 15.74
C VAL A 215 -16.63 -11.16 14.22
N ILE A 216 -16.03 -12.13 13.51
CA ILE A 216 -16.23 -12.28 12.06
C ILE A 216 -17.70 -12.68 11.77
N THR A 217 -18.29 -13.56 12.56
CA THR A 217 -19.69 -13.98 12.40
C THR A 217 -20.64 -12.83 12.73
N ALA A 218 -20.38 -12.05 13.78
CA ALA A 218 -21.14 -10.86 14.11
C ALA A 218 -20.98 -9.76 13.06
N ALA A 219 -19.78 -9.56 12.51
CA ALA A 219 -19.53 -8.61 11.44
C ALA A 219 -20.22 -9.03 10.13
N ILE A 220 -20.21 -10.33 9.79
CA ILE A 220 -20.95 -10.86 8.63
C ILE A 220 -22.45 -10.72 8.86
N ALA A 221 -22.96 -11.06 10.05
CA ALA A 221 -24.38 -10.91 10.39
C ALA A 221 -24.82 -9.44 10.29
N ALA A 222 -24.07 -8.52 10.91
CA ALA A 222 -24.33 -7.09 10.86
C ALA A 222 -24.24 -6.53 9.42
N ALA A 223 -23.27 -6.98 8.62
CA ALA A 223 -23.17 -6.62 7.21
C ALA A 223 -24.28 -7.25 6.34
N SER A 224 -24.92 -8.32 6.82
CA SER A 224 -25.99 -9.03 6.13
C SER A 224 -27.39 -8.59 6.59
N GLU A 225 -27.53 -7.59 7.48
CA GLU A 225 -28.83 -7.02 7.91
C GLU A 225 -29.52 -6.17 6.83
N THR A 226 -29.54 -6.68 5.59
CA THR A 226 -30.47 -6.29 4.53
C THR A 226 -31.29 -7.48 4.00
N GLU A 227 -31.55 -8.48 4.85
CA GLU A 227 -32.73 -9.34 4.66
C GLU A 227 -33.64 -9.24 5.89
N SER A 228 -34.39 -8.14 5.93
CA SER A 228 -35.48 -7.94 6.87
C SER A 228 -36.42 -9.16 6.85
N ALA A 229 -36.55 -9.85 7.99
CA ALA A 229 -37.63 -10.80 8.27
C ALA A 229 -39.03 -10.14 8.36
N ASP A 230 -39.19 -8.93 7.82
CA ASP A 230 -40.38 -8.09 7.88
C ASP A 230 -41.26 -8.19 6.60
N GLY A 231 -40.86 -9.04 5.65
CA GLY A 231 -41.59 -9.27 4.40
C GLY A 231 -42.64 -10.39 4.42
N LEU A 232 -42.89 -11.02 5.57
CA LEU A 232 -43.75 -12.21 5.67
C LEU A 232 -45.20 -11.82 6.05
N VAL A 233 -46.00 -11.46 5.04
CA VAL A 233 -47.43 -11.16 5.23
C VAL A 233 -48.24 -12.46 5.25
N VAL A 234 -48.58 -12.93 6.45
CA VAL A 234 -49.54 -14.04 6.62
C VAL A 234 -50.96 -13.50 6.42
N ARG A 235 -51.64 -13.92 5.34
CA ARG A 235 -53.10 -13.71 5.18
C ARG A 235 -53.84 -15.04 5.26
N SER A 236 -54.92 -15.07 6.05
CA SER A 236 -55.83 -16.21 6.15
C SER A 236 -56.63 -16.37 4.86
N ILE A 237 -56.46 -17.50 4.15
CA ILE A 237 -57.32 -17.86 3.02
C ILE A 237 -58.48 -18.70 3.56
N ILE A 238 -59.70 -18.18 3.47
CA ILE A 238 -60.93 -18.93 3.74
C ILE A 238 -61.38 -19.56 2.41
N ARG A 239 -61.37 -20.89 2.32
CA ARG A 239 -61.96 -21.63 1.19
C ARG A 239 -63.48 -21.59 1.32
N ARG A 240 -64.17 -21.00 0.34
CA ARG A 240 -65.62 -21.19 0.12
C ARG A 240 -65.84 -22.43 -0.71
#